data_AF-A0A6G3TV87-F1
#
_entry.id   AF-A0A6G3TV87-F1
#
_cell.length_a   1.000
_cell.length_b   1.000
_cell.length_c   1.000
_cell.angle_alpha   90.00
_cell.angle_beta   90.00
_cell.angle_gamma   90.00
#
_symmetry.space_group_name_H-M   'P 1'
#
loop_
_entity.id
_entity.type
_entity.pdbx_description
1 polymer ?
#
loop_
_entity_poly.entity_id
_entity_poly.type
_entity_poly.pdbx_seq_one_letter_code
_entity_poly.pdbx_strand_id
1 'polypeptide(L)'
;PAWAAHTEGVVRALKGLGADRTRVEVVPARNHREAVALAPHVHLARGWNRQLDVERGRLFYDGTFSAAAYRTWLDRWAVGFVVLPLGTPDGFAEEEARLVRDDRPDWLLPVWRDAHWQVFRVRDAVPLVSPPGTVLRTSGAEIVVRVSAPGPVTVRVAYSPWLRSDGGCLSRQGEVTRLTVPAPGVYRISSEYGPSPAPSARC
;
A
#
# COMPACT_ATOMS: atom_id res chain seq x y z
N PRO A 1 16.15 -2.99 -18.01
CA PRO A 1 16.26 -4.46 -17.91
C PRO A 1 14.94 -5.11 -18.37
N ALA A 2 14.97 -6.37 -18.82
CA ALA A 2 13.80 -7.03 -19.39
C ALA A 2 12.58 -7.04 -18.46
N TRP A 3 12.77 -7.25 -17.15
CA TRP A 3 11.68 -7.23 -16.16
C TRP A 3 10.92 -5.90 -16.11
N ALA A 4 11.59 -4.76 -16.35
CA ALA A 4 10.96 -3.43 -16.36
C ALA A 4 10.21 -3.13 -17.66
N ALA A 5 10.48 -3.90 -18.73
CA ALA A 5 9.78 -3.81 -20.01
C ALA A 5 8.60 -4.82 -20.10
N HIS A 6 8.56 -5.82 -19.22
CA HIS A 6 7.55 -6.88 -19.20
C HIS A 6 6.83 -6.90 -17.85
N THR A 7 5.95 -5.93 -17.63
CA THR A 7 5.17 -5.76 -16.38
C THR A 7 3.72 -6.20 -16.51
N GLU A 8 3.25 -6.51 -17.71
CA GLU A 8 1.86 -6.88 -17.99
C GLU A 8 1.40 -8.11 -17.19
N GLY A 9 2.29 -9.11 -17.06
CA GLY A 9 2.01 -10.34 -16.31
C GLY A 9 1.74 -10.06 -14.84
N VAL A 10 2.66 -9.35 -14.18
CA VAL A 10 2.54 -9.02 -12.76
C VAL A 10 1.37 -8.06 -12.48
N VAL A 11 1.12 -7.07 -13.36
CA VAL A 11 -0.02 -6.16 -13.24
C VAL A 11 -1.34 -6.92 -13.33
N ARG A 12 -1.48 -7.85 -14.30
CA ARG A 12 -2.66 -8.70 -14.44
C ARG A 12 -2.86 -9.59 -13.22
N ALA A 13 -1.78 -10.19 -12.71
CA ALA A 13 -1.81 -11.03 -11.52
C ALA A 13 -2.27 -10.23 -10.28
N LEU A 14 -1.68 -9.06 -10.03
CA LEU A 14 -2.05 -8.18 -8.91
C LEU A 14 -3.53 -7.77 -8.98
N LYS A 15 -4.02 -7.42 -10.17
CA LYS A 15 -5.45 -7.13 -10.38
C LYS A 15 -6.33 -8.34 -10.04
N GLY A 16 -5.99 -9.52 -10.54
CA GLY A 16 -6.74 -10.76 -10.25
C GLY A 16 -6.70 -11.17 -8.78
N LEU A 17 -5.62 -10.82 -8.07
CA LEU A 17 -5.42 -11.09 -6.64
C LEU A 17 -6.11 -10.06 -5.72
N GLY A 18 -6.68 -8.97 -6.28
CA GLY A 18 -7.32 -7.90 -5.52
C GLY A 18 -6.35 -6.93 -4.84
N ALA A 19 -5.18 -6.69 -5.45
CA ALA A 19 -4.18 -5.75 -4.92
C ALA A 19 -4.68 -4.29 -4.87
N ASP A 20 -5.73 -3.97 -5.62
CA ASP A 20 -6.43 -2.67 -5.60
C ASP A 20 -7.19 -2.40 -4.29
N ARG A 21 -7.19 -3.34 -3.33
CA ARG A 21 -7.84 -3.18 -2.02
C ARG A 21 -6.86 -3.08 -0.86
N THR A 22 -5.57 -3.08 -1.13
CA THR A 22 -4.50 -3.06 -0.12
C THR A 22 -3.32 -2.21 -0.61
N ARG A 23 -2.27 -2.10 0.21
CA ARG A 23 -0.97 -1.61 -0.26
C ARG A 23 -0.08 -2.74 -0.75
N VAL A 24 0.77 -2.38 -1.70
CA VAL A 24 1.76 -3.27 -2.30
C VAL A 24 3.14 -2.74 -2.00
N GLU A 25 3.96 -3.56 -1.35
CA GLU A 25 5.39 -3.32 -1.23
C GLU A 25 6.09 -3.93 -2.44
N VAL A 26 7.04 -3.20 -3.03
CA VAL A 26 7.81 -3.66 -4.18
C VAL A 26 9.27 -3.52 -3.82
N VAL A 27 9.96 -4.64 -3.67
CA VAL A 27 11.37 -4.67 -3.26
C VAL A 27 12.20 -3.86 -4.28
N PRO A 28 12.87 -2.78 -3.85
CA PRO A 28 13.56 -1.88 -4.77
C PRO A 28 14.60 -2.62 -5.60
N ALA A 29 14.53 -2.43 -6.92
CA ALA A 29 15.59 -2.85 -7.81
C ALA A 29 16.58 -1.69 -7.99
N ARG A 30 17.83 -2.02 -8.34
CA ARG A 30 18.93 -1.06 -8.46
C ARG A 30 18.65 0.18 -9.34
N ASN A 31 17.68 0.12 -10.24
CA ASN A 31 17.35 1.23 -11.14
C ASN A 31 16.02 1.92 -10.83
N HIS A 32 15.32 1.51 -9.76
CA HIS A 32 14.03 2.03 -9.31
C HIS A 32 12.89 2.02 -10.36
N ARG A 33 13.03 1.25 -11.45
CA ARG A 33 12.02 1.19 -12.52
C ARG A 33 10.78 0.41 -12.11
N GLU A 34 10.85 -0.38 -11.04
CA GLU A 34 9.74 -1.14 -10.49
C GLU A 34 8.63 -0.23 -9.95
N ALA A 35 9.00 0.84 -9.25
CA ALA A 35 8.04 1.82 -8.74
C ALA A 35 7.34 2.53 -9.89
N VAL A 36 8.08 2.93 -10.94
CA VAL A 36 7.50 3.58 -12.13
C VAL A 36 6.52 2.67 -12.86
N ALA A 37 6.85 1.38 -12.96
CA ALA A 37 6.02 0.42 -13.67
C ALA A 37 4.73 0.05 -12.93
N LEU A 38 4.76 0.01 -11.59
CA LEU A 38 3.64 -0.47 -10.78
C LEU A 38 2.81 0.66 -10.15
N ALA A 39 3.37 1.85 -9.91
CA ALA A 39 2.66 2.98 -9.31
C ALA A 39 1.33 3.35 -10.01
N PRO A 40 1.19 3.27 -11.35
CA PRO A 40 -0.08 3.54 -12.01
C PRO A 40 -1.18 2.50 -11.72
N HIS A 41 -0.81 1.31 -11.22
CA HIS A 41 -1.69 0.16 -11.12
C HIS A 41 -2.01 -0.27 -9.69
N VAL A 42 -1.16 0.08 -8.73
CA VAL A 42 -1.31 -0.30 -7.32
C VAL A 42 -0.92 0.83 -6.39
N HIS A 43 -1.50 0.81 -5.18
CA HIS A 43 -1.10 1.71 -4.11
C HIS A 43 0.20 1.20 -3.47
N LEU A 44 1.33 1.77 -3.90
CA LEU A 44 2.65 1.40 -3.39
C LEU A 44 2.86 1.80 -1.92
N ALA A 45 3.56 0.96 -1.15
CA ALA A 45 3.93 1.24 0.23
C ALA A 45 5.17 2.14 0.33
N ARG A 46 6.18 1.89 -0.51
CA ARG A 46 7.33 2.76 -0.76
C ARG A 46 7.29 3.29 -2.18
N GLY A 47 7.59 4.58 -2.35
CA GLY A 47 7.51 5.27 -3.62
C GLY A 47 8.84 5.35 -4.34
N TRP A 48 8.94 6.26 -5.31
CA TRP A 48 10.22 6.67 -5.91
C TRP A 48 10.95 7.72 -5.06
N ASN A 49 10.26 8.36 -4.11
CA ASN A 49 10.79 9.49 -3.36
C ASN A 49 11.53 9.05 -2.10
N ARG A 50 12.84 8.85 -2.24
CA ARG A 50 13.74 8.37 -1.17
C ARG A 50 13.62 9.12 0.15
N GLN A 51 13.28 10.42 0.16
CA GLN A 51 13.17 11.16 1.42
C GLN A 51 12.01 10.66 2.29
N LEU A 52 10.86 10.39 1.67
CA LEU A 52 9.70 9.83 2.37
C LEU A 52 9.90 8.34 2.68
N ASP A 53 10.67 7.63 1.85
CA ASP A 53 11.01 6.22 2.07
C ASP A 53 11.95 6.05 3.27
N VAL A 54 12.93 6.95 3.46
CA VAL A 54 13.83 6.91 4.64
C VAL A 54 13.07 7.21 5.93
N GLU A 55 12.16 8.20 5.93
CA GLU A 55 11.37 8.52 7.13
C GLU A 55 10.46 7.37 7.56
N ARG A 56 9.85 6.67 6.59
CA ARG A 56 8.87 5.59 6.84
C ARG A 56 9.49 4.19 6.86
N GLY A 57 10.72 4.05 6.39
CA GLY A 57 11.43 2.78 6.15
C GLY A 57 12.82 2.73 6.76
N ARG A 58 13.07 3.45 7.87
CA ARG A 58 14.38 3.47 8.56
C ARG A 58 15.01 2.08 8.75
N LEU A 59 14.19 1.06 9.01
CA LEU A 59 14.64 -0.32 9.21
C LEU A 59 15.43 -0.91 8.02
N PHE A 60 15.24 -0.37 6.81
CA PHE A 60 15.98 -0.79 5.61
C PHE A 60 17.34 -0.09 5.48
N TYR A 61 17.64 0.89 6.33
CA TYR A 61 18.83 1.75 6.23
C TYR A 61 19.71 1.73 7.48
N ASP A 62 19.13 1.48 8.66
CA ASP A 62 19.82 1.59 9.95
C ASP A 62 20.39 0.25 10.48
N GLY A 63 20.31 -0.82 9.68
CA GLY A 63 20.82 -2.14 10.04
C GLY A 63 19.93 -2.92 11.02
N THR A 64 18.71 -2.46 11.29
CA THR A 64 17.76 -3.16 12.18
C THR A 64 16.83 -4.15 11.47
N PHE A 65 17.08 -4.43 10.19
CA PHE A 65 16.23 -5.30 9.39
C PHE A 65 16.19 -6.73 9.97
N SER A 66 14.99 -7.26 10.11
CA SER A 66 14.72 -8.64 10.51
C SER A 66 13.33 -9.05 10.03
N ALA A 67 13.05 -10.35 9.99
CA ALA A 67 11.71 -10.83 9.64
C ALA A 67 10.60 -10.24 10.53
N ALA A 68 10.87 -10.07 11.83
CA ALA A 68 9.91 -9.51 12.78
C ALA A 68 9.72 -8.00 12.61
N ALA A 69 10.81 -7.26 12.39
CA ALA A 69 10.75 -5.83 12.10
C ALA A 69 10.03 -5.56 10.78
N TYR A 70 10.32 -6.37 9.75
CA TYR A 70 9.65 -6.29 8.46
C TYR A 70 8.16 -6.59 8.57
N ARG A 71 7.78 -7.65 9.30
CA ARG A 71 6.36 -7.95 9.56
C ARG A 71 5.64 -6.76 10.23
N THR A 72 6.25 -6.19 11.26
CA THR A 72 5.69 -5.03 11.98
C THR A 72 5.51 -3.83 11.07
N TRP A 73 6.47 -3.63 10.16
CA TRP A 73 6.40 -2.56 9.16
C TRP A 73 5.28 -2.79 8.14
N LEU A 74 5.13 -4.01 7.61
CA LEU A 74 4.05 -4.38 6.70
C LEU A 74 2.67 -4.15 7.36
N ASP A 75 2.52 -4.52 8.63
CA ASP A 75 1.29 -4.31 9.40
C ASP A 75 0.99 -2.82 9.66
N ARG A 76 2.02 -2.03 10.01
CA ARG A 76 1.90 -0.59 10.23
C ARG A 76 1.38 0.12 9.00
N TRP A 77 1.89 -0.26 7.82
CA TRP A 77 1.52 0.36 6.55
C TRP A 77 0.40 -0.39 5.80
N ALA A 78 -0.22 -1.40 6.41
CA ALA A 78 -1.31 -2.18 5.82
C ALA A 78 -0.96 -2.77 4.44
N VAL A 79 0.24 -3.33 4.34
CA VAL A 79 0.72 -4.00 3.13
C VAL A 79 0.16 -5.42 3.08
N GLY A 80 -0.59 -5.71 2.02
CA GLY A 80 -1.16 -7.03 1.78
C GLY A 80 -0.37 -7.87 0.79
N PHE A 81 0.43 -7.23 -0.07
CA PHE A 81 1.28 -7.93 -1.03
C PHE A 81 2.69 -7.39 -1.04
N VAL A 82 3.65 -8.30 -1.22
CA VAL A 82 5.07 -7.99 -1.48
C VAL A 82 5.40 -8.51 -2.87
N VAL A 83 6.05 -7.68 -3.68
CA VAL A 83 6.45 -8.00 -5.05
C VAL A 83 7.97 -7.94 -5.14
N LEU A 84 8.57 -9.04 -5.60
CA LEU A 84 10.01 -9.15 -5.79
C LEU A 84 10.33 -9.22 -7.29
N PRO A 85 11.08 -8.25 -7.86
CA PRO A 85 11.66 -8.43 -9.18
C PRO A 85 12.77 -9.50 -9.14
N LEU A 86 12.83 -10.36 -10.15
CA LEU A 86 13.88 -11.38 -10.33
C LEU A 86 15.21 -10.81 -10.84
N GLY A 87 15.45 -9.51 -10.65
CA GLY A 87 16.69 -8.80 -10.99
C GLY A 87 17.61 -8.57 -9.79
N THR A 88 18.72 -7.85 -10.02
CA THR A 88 19.60 -7.40 -8.94
C THR A 88 18.87 -6.36 -8.07
N PRO A 89 18.72 -6.61 -6.76
CA PRO A 89 18.12 -5.65 -5.84
C PRO A 89 18.98 -4.38 -5.74
N ASP A 90 18.38 -3.29 -5.27
CA ASP A 90 19.15 -2.14 -4.80
C ASP A 90 19.95 -2.50 -3.53
N GLY A 91 21.05 -1.80 -3.26
CA GLY A 91 21.95 -2.15 -2.14
C GLY A 91 21.23 -2.17 -0.78
N PHE A 92 20.29 -1.25 -0.55
CA PHE A 92 19.48 -1.19 0.68
C PHE A 92 18.32 -2.20 0.71
N ALA A 93 18.10 -2.92 -0.38
CA ALA A 93 17.06 -3.93 -0.52
C ALA A 93 17.63 -5.36 -0.55
N GLU A 94 18.95 -5.54 -0.42
CA GLU A 94 19.60 -6.87 -0.47
C GLU A 94 19.11 -7.80 0.64
N GLU A 95 19.02 -7.30 1.88
CA GLU A 95 18.55 -8.08 3.01
C GLU A 95 17.05 -8.43 2.89
N GLU A 96 16.25 -7.50 2.40
CA GLU A 96 14.83 -7.75 2.11
C GLU A 96 14.66 -8.77 1.00
N ALA A 97 15.39 -8.62 -0.11
CA ALA A 97 15.34 -9.55 -1.22
C ALA A 97 15.76 -10.97 -0.80
N ARG A 98 16.81 -11.09 0.04
CA ARG A 98 17.23 -12.38 0.62
C ARG A 98 16.16 -12.96 1.53
N LEU A 99 15.55 -12.17 2.40
CA LEU A 99 14.46 -12.63 3.25
C LEU A 99 13.27 -13.12 2.42
N VAL A 100 12.85 -12.38 1.41
CA VAL A 100 11.68 -12.72 0.60
C VAL A 100 11.93 -13.96 -0.27
N ARG A 101 13.15 -14.08 -0.81
CA ARG A 101 13.53 -15.14 -1.75
C ARG A 101 13.94 -16.43 -1.05
N ASP A 102 14.86 -16.32 -0.09
CA ASP A 102 15.65 -17.45 0.43
C ASP A 102 15.22 -17.80 1.87
N ASP A 103 15.10 -16.80 2.74
CA ASP A 103 14.80 -16.99 4.18
C ASP A 103 13.32 -16.71 4.53
N ARG A 104 12.41 -17.09 3.62
CA ARG A 104 11.02 -16.62 3.63
C ARG A 104 10.26 -17.08 4.88
N PRO A 105 9.70 -16.15 5.68
CA PRO A 105 8.84 -16.50 6.81
C PRO A 105 7.48 -17.08 6.36
N ASP A 106 6.87 -17.92 7.19
CA ASP A 106 5.59 -18.58 6.88
C ASP A 106 4.44 -17.60 6.60
N TRP A 107 4.46 -16.42 7.22
CA TRP A 107 3.45 -15.39 6.99
C TRP A 107 3.55 -14.75 5.59
N LEU A 108 4.61 -15.01 4.82
CA LEU A 108 4.77 -14.52 3.45
C LEU A 108 4.52 -15.64 2.45
N LEU A 109 3.33 -15.65 1.86
CA LEU A 109 2.83 -16.75 1.03
C LEU A 109 3.10 -16.47 -0.46
N PRO A 110 3.85 -17.31 -1.19
CA PRO A 110 3.97 -17.15 -2.64
C PRO A 110 2.63 -17.44 -3.31
N VAL A 111 2.12 -16.49 -4.09
CA VAL A 111 0.81 -16.61 -4.75
C VAL A 111 0.90 -16.56 -6.27
N TRP A 112 1.96 -16.00 -6.82
CA TRP A 112 2.18 -15.95 -8.26
C TRP A 112 3.65 -15.71 -8.61
N ARG A 113 4.09 -16.17 -9.78
CA ARG A 113 5.42 -15.89 -10.34
C ARG A 113 5.41 -15.97 -11.87
N ASP A 114 6.34 -15.27 -12.50
CA ASP A 114 6.73 -15.47 -13.89
C ASP A 114 8.26 -15.41 -14.06
N ALA A 115 8.75 -15.19 -15.28
CA ALA A 115 10.19 -15.09 -15.58
C ALA A 115 10.85 -13.80 -15.03
N HIS A 116 10.07 -12.85 -14.51
CA HIS A 116 10.54 -11.52 -14.12
C HIS A 116 10.14 -11.10 -12.71
N TRP A 117 9.09 -11.69 -12.16
CA TRP A 117 8.44 -11.22 -10.94
C TRP A 117 7.97 -12.39 -10.07
N GLN A 118 7.97 -12.16 -8.76
CA GLN A 118 7.30 -13.00 -7.78
C GLN A 118 6.36 -12.13 -6.94
N VAL A 119 5.16 -12.64 -6.68
CA VAL A 119 4.16 -11.96 -5.85
C VAL A 119 3.86 -12.83 -4.64
N PHE A 120 3.92 -12.20 -3.47
CA PHE A 120 3.68 -12.83 -2.19
C PHE A 120 2.51 -12.11 -1.49
N ARG A 121 1.65 -12.88 -0.83
CA ARG A 121 0.59 -12.36 0.04
C ARG A 121 1.06 -12.40 1.48
N VAL A 122 0.83 -11.30 2.20
CA VAL A 122 1.02 -11.25 3.65
C VAL A 122 -0.18 -11.92 4.31
N ARG A 123 0.04 -13.02 5.02
CA ARG A 123 -0.98 -13.73 5.80
C ARG A 123 -1.46 -12.83 6.93
N ASP A 124 -2.78 -12.76 7.13
CA ASP A 124 -3.40 -11.94 8.17
C ASP A 124 -2.92 -10.48 8.13
N ALA A 125 -2.80 -9.93 6.91
CA ALA A 125 -2.40 -8.53 6.72
C ALA A 125 -3.41 -7.59 7.39
N VAL A 126 -2.89 -6.60 8.12
CA VAL A 126 -3.72 -5.54 8.67
C VAL A 126 -4.43 -4.80 7.52
N PRO A 127 -5.77 -4.67 7.53
CA PRO A 127 -6.50 -4.07 6.42
C PRO A 127 -6.25 -2.56 6.33
N LEU A 128 -6.25 -2.03 5.11
CA LEU A 128 -6.06 -0.59 4.87
C LEU A 128 -7.16 0.26 5.54
N VAL A 129 -8.36 -0.30 5.71
CA VAL A 129 -9.49 0.30 6.43
C VAL A 129 -9.93 -0.65 7.54
N SER A 130 -10.12 -0.14 8.76
CA SER A 130 -10.64 -0.95 9.86
C SER A 130 -12.14 -1.24 9.69
N PRO A 131 -12.64 -2.37 10.23
CA PRO A 131 -14.08 -2.58 10.41
C PRO A 131 -14.73 -1.39 11.14
N PRO A 132 -16.00 -1.05 10.86
CA PRO A 132 -16.92 -1.67 9.89
C PRO A 132 -16.68 -1.28 8.42
N GLY A 133 -15.54 -0.64 8.11
CA GLY A 133 -15.14 -0.24 6.77
C GLY A 133 -14.36 -1.31 6.01
N THR A 134 -14.48 -1.29 4.68
CA THR A 134 -13.73 -2.13 3.74
C THR A 134 -13.32 -1.29 2.53
N VAL A 135 -12.19 -1.64 1.90
CA VAL A 135 -11.74 -0.97 0.68
C VAL A 135 -12.40 -1.61 -0.53
N LEU A 136 -12.99 -0.80 -1.39
CA LEU A 136 -13.49 -1.23 -2.70
C LEU A 136 -12.42 -1.11 -3.78
N ARG A 137 -11.70 0.01 -3.80
CA ARG A 137 -10.62 0.30 -4.75
C ARG A 137 -9.66 1.36 -4.19
N THR A 138 -8.40 1.27 -4.57
CA THR A 138 -7.37 2.30 -4.39
C THR A 138 -6.77 2.70 -5.74
N SER A 139 -6.33 3.94 -5.84
CA SER A 139 -5.45 4.45 -6.90
C SER A 139 -4.34 5.29 -6.28
N GLY A 140 -3.49 5.90 -7.10
CA GLY A 140 -2.46 6.83 -6.63
C GLY A 140 -3.00 8.09 -5.93
N ALA A 141 -4.27 8.47 -6.14
CA ALA A 141 -4.83 9.72 -5.63
C ALA A 141 -6.19 9.57 -4.92
N GLU A 142 -6.82 8.40 -4.99
CA GLU A 142 -8.12 8.13 -4.36
C GLU A 142 -8.20 6.77 -3.68
N ILE A 143 -9.05 6.69 -2.66
CA ILE A 143 -9.49 5.44 -2.03
C ILE A 143 -11.01 5.49 -1.91
N VAL A 144 -11.64 4.42 -2.37
CA VAL A 144 -13.09 4.21 -2.23
C VAL A 144 -13.31 3.17 -1.14
N VAL A 145 -14.05 3.57 -0.11
CA VAL A 145 -14.35 2.73 1.06
C VAL A 145 -15.85 2.46 1.14
N ARG A 146 -16.22 1.25 1.53
CA ARG A 146 -17.60 0.91 1.93
C ARG A 146 -17.63 0.76 3.43
N VAL A 147 -18.52 1.49 4.09
CA VAL A 147 -18.76 1.40 5.53
C VAL A 147 -20.15 0.85 5.76
N SER A 148 -20.26 -0.19 6.58
CA SER A 148 -21.53 -0.92 6.81
C SER A 148 -22.38 -0.36 7.96
N ALA A 149 -21.82 0.52 8.80
CA ALA A 149 -22.51 1.14 9.93
C ALA A 149 -22.01 2.58 10.16
N PRO A 150 -22.85 3.50 10.69
CA PRO A 150 -22.40 4.83 11.07
C PRO A 150 -21.31 4.77 12.15
N GLY A 151 -20.38 5.72 12.11
CA GLY A 151 -19.31 5.83 13.11
C GLY A 151 -17.91 6.01 12.51
N PRO A 152 -16.87 5.95 13.36
CA PRO A 152 -15.48 6.12 12.95
C PRO A 152 -14.90 4.84 12.33
N VAL A 153 -14.17 4.99 11.23
CA VAL A 153 -13.28 3.98 10.64
C VAL A 153 -11.88 4.55 10.51
N THR A 154 -10.87 3.74 10.84
CA THR A 154 -9.47 4.10 10.61
C THR A 154 -9.11 3.77 9.17
N VAL A 155 -8.65 4.78 8.43
CA VAL A 155 -8.11 4.67 7.08
C VAL A 155 -6.61 4.88 7.18
N ARG A 156 -5.82 3.82 6.94
CA ARG A 156 -4.35 3.82 7.12
C ARG A 156 -3.61 4.60 6.03
N VAL A 157 -4.13 5.74 5.60
CA VAL A 157 -3.43 6.74 4.78
C VAL A 157 -2.92 7.87 5.65
N ALA A 158 -1.75 8.39 5.30
CA ALA A 158 -1.17 9.53 5.97
C ALA A 158 -2.15 10.72 5.90
N TYR A 159 -2.45 11.31 7.07
CA TYR A 159 -3.32 12.48 7.12
C TYR A 159 -2.67 13.67 6.42
N SER A 160 -3.45 14.39 5.62
CA SER A 160 -3.06 15.65 5.00
C SER A 160 -4.24 16.62 5.04
N PRO A 161 -4.02 17.92 5.28
CA PRO A 161 -5.06 18.95 5.19
C PRO A 161 -5.74 19.03 3.82
N TRP A 162 -5.11 18.45 2.79
CA TRP A 162 -5.61 18.44 1.41
C TRP A 162 -6.48 17.22 1.10
N LEU A 163 -6.61 16.27 2.03
CA LEU A 163 -7.54 15.15 1.85
C LEU A 163 -8.98 15.67 1.92
N ARG A 164 -9.80 15.18 0.99
CA ARG A 164 -11.24 15.44 0.96
C ARG A 164 -12.00 14.14 0.91
N SER A 165 -13.19 14.15 1.52
CA SER A 165 -14.18 13.07 1.42
C SER A 165 -15.43 13.61 0.73
N ASP A 166 -16.10 12.78 -0.07
CA ASP A 166 -17.42 13.11 -0.64
C ASP A 166 -18.57 12.99 0.38
N GLY A 167 -18.27 12.48 1.57
CA GLY A 167 -19.14 12.49 2.73
C GLY A 167 -18.42 12.06 4.01
N GLY A 168 -18.95 12.45 5.17
CA GLY A 168 -18.31 12.20 6.45
C GLY A 168 -17.08 13.08 6.70
N CYS A 169 -16.55 13.02 7.92
CA CYS A 169 -15.48 13.89 8.37
C CYS A 169 -14.14 13.18 8.41
N LEU A 170 -13.11 13.81 7.86
CA LEU A 170 -11.73 13.36 7.97
C LEU A 170 -11.05 14.08 9.14
N SER A 171 -10.37 13.32 9.99
CA SER A 171 -9.54 13.87 11.05
C SER A 171 -8.24 13.10 11.21
N ARG A 172 -7.24 13.73 11.82
CA ARG A 172 -5.96 13.08 12.13
C ARG A 172 -6.14 12.10 13.29
N GLN A 173 -5.62 10.88 13.14
CA GLN A 173 -5.51 9.89 14.21
C GLN A 173 -4.08 9.34 14.24
N GLY A 174 -3.21 9.97 15.03
CA GLY A 174 -1.77 9.68 15.00
C GLY A 174 -1.18 9.99 13.63
N GLU A 175 -0.58 8.99 12.99
CA GLU A 175 0.01 9.09 11.65
C GLU A 175 -1.01 8.84 10.52
N VAL A 176 -2.20 8.35 10.85
CA VAL A 176 -3.21 7.93 9.87
C VAL A 176 -4.47 8.82 9.91
N THR A 177 -5.40 8.56 8.99
CA THR A 177 -6.64 9.31 8.85
C THR A 177 -7.80 8.55 9.49
N ARG A 178 -8.65 9.26 10.24
CA ARG A 178 -9.94 8.77 10.69
C ARG A 178 -11.01 9.33 9.77
N LEU A 179 -11.89 8.48 9.26
CA LEU A 179 -13.12 8.86 8.58
C LEU A 179 -14.30 8.58 9.52
N THR A 180 -15.12 9.59 9.82
CA THR A 180 -16.35 9.44 10.59
C THR A 180 -17.55 9.63 9.68
N VAL A 181 -18.35 8.59 9.51
CA VAL A 181 -19.49 8.59 8.58
C VAL A 181 -20.83 8.65 9.32
N PRO A 182 -21.82 9.41 8.83
CA PRO A 182 -23.12 9.53 9.48
C PRO A 182 -24.07 8.36 9.18
N ALA A 183 -23.77 7.53 8.18
CA ALA A 183 -24.62 6.45 7.72
C ALA A 183 -23.78 5.33 7.07
N PRO A 184 -24.35 4.13 6.85
CA PRO A 184 -23.77 3.14 5.96
C PRO A 184 -23.70 3.69 4.52
N GLY A 185 -22.64 3.38 3.79
CA GLY A 185 -22.49 3.89 2.43
C GLY A 185 -21.13 3.64 1.80
N VAL A 186 -20.98 4.18 0.60
CA VAL A 186 -19.68 4.25 -0.10
C VAL A 186 -19.19 5.68 -0.01
N TYR A 187 -17.92 5.83 0.40
CA TYR A 187 -17.26 7.11 0.60
C TYR A 187 -15.96 7.13 -0.20
N ARG A 188 -15.68 8.24 -0.86
CA ARG A 188 -14.45 8.45 -1.62
C ARG A 188 -13.59 9.48 -0.93
N ILE A 189 -12.36 9.07 -0.60
CA ILE A 189 -11.31 9.93 -0.06
C ILE A 189 -10.32 10.22 -1.19
N SER A 190 -10.03 11.48 -1.46
CA SER A 190 -9.10 11.88 -2.52
C SER A 190 -8.21 13.06 -2.13
N SER A 191 -7.01 13.13 -2.71
CA SER A 191 -6.13 14.30 -2.66
C SER A 191 -6.09 15.08 -3.98
N GLU A 192 -6.93 14.71 -4.95
CA GLU A 192 -6.96 15.38 -6.27
C GLU A 192 -7.42 16.83 -6.16
N TYR A 193 -6.76 17.69 -6.95
CA TYR A 193 -7.13 19.09 -7.11
C TYR A 193 -8.30 19.17 -8.10
N GLY A 194 -9.47 19.63 -7.64
CA GLY A 194 -10.69 19.71 -8.45
C GLY A 194 -11.83 20.33 -7.65
N PRO A 195 -12.92 20.82 -8.29
CA PRO A 195 -14.03 21.44 -7.59
C PRO A 195 -14.58 20.48 -6.53
N SER A 196 -14.65 20.95 -5.28
CA SER A 196 -15.23 20.17 -4.18
C SER A 196 -16.70 19.87 -4.50
N PRO A 197 -17.22 18.65 -4.30
CA PRO A 197 -18.60 18.55 -3.86
C PRO A 197 -18.74 19.42 -2.60
N ALA A 198 -19.85 20.16 -2.47
CA ALA A 198 -20.06 21.05 -1.34
C ALA A 198 -19.71 20.32 -0.04
N PRO A 199 -18.92 20.94 0.87
CA PRO A 199 -18.62 20.32 2.15
C PRO A 199 -19.93 19.88 2.77
N SER A 200 -20.04 18.59 3.13
CA SER A 200 -21.20 18.13 3.87
C SER A 200 -21.28 18.99 5.13
N ALA A 201 -22.43 19.61 5.39
CA ALA A 201 -22.63 20.64 6.44
C ALA A 201 -22.44 20.14 7.89
N ARG A 202 -21.67 19.08 8.10
CA ARG A 202 -21.42 18.39 9.37
C ARG A 202 -19.94 18.14 9.66
N CYS A 203 -19.05 18.81 8.92
CA CYS A 203 -17.61 18.92 9.14
C CYS A 203 -17.20 20.36 8.78
#